data_AF-A0A1F2TPQ0-F1
#
_entry.id   AF-A0A1F2TPQ0-F1
#
_cell.length_a   1.000
_cell.length_b   1.000
_cell.length_c   1.000
_cell.angle_alpha   90.00
_cell.angle_beta   90.00
_cell.angle_gamma   90.00
#
_symmetry.space_group_name_H-M   'P 1'
#
loop_
_entity.id
_entity.type
_entity.pdbx_description
1 polymer ?
#
loop_
_entity_poly.entity_id
_entity_poly.type
_entity_poly.pdbx_seq_one_letter_code
_entity_poly.pdbx_strand_id
1 'polypeptide(L)'
;MLIAAWLRERNGQPADAVFATLRGHTLSRDAVERLVARHAKAAQRACPSLARKHVSPHVLRHTAAMELLGHGVDRAVIALWLGHESVETTQMYLHADMRLNEQALARTTPTDVKPGRYRPTDQLLAFLERL
;
A
#
# COMPACT_ATOMS: atom_id res chain seq x y z
N MET A 1 -5.98 -20.12 8.43
CA MET A 1 -6.00 -19.21 7.27
C MET A 1 -7.44 -18.78 7.00
N LEU A 2 -7.74 -17.48 7.05
CA LEU A 2 -9.09 -16.90 6.98
C LEU A 2 -9.85 -17.30 5.69
N ILE A 3 -9.17 -17.25 4.54
CA ILE A 3 -9.76 -17.60 3.24
C ILE A 3 -10.19 -19.07 3.19
N ALA A 4 -9.39 -19.99 3.75
CA ALA A 4 -9.75 -21.40 3.79
C ALA A 4 -10.97 -21.67 4.69
N ALA A 5 -11.13 -20.92 5.77
CA ALA A 5 -12.33 -20.99 6.60
C ALA A 5 -13.56 -20.46 5.85
N TRP A 6 -13.42 -19.31 5.18
CA TRP A 6 -14.47 -18.72 4.35
C TRP A 6 -14.92 -19.65 3.22
N LEU A 7 -13.99 -20.28 2.49
CA LEU A 7 -14.33 -21.19 1.40
C LEU A 7 -15.11 -22.42 1.89
N ARG A 8 -14.79 -22.94 3.08
CA ARG A 8 -15.55 -24.04 3.71
C ARG A 8 -16.95 -23.60 4.12
N GLU A 9 -17.07 -22.43 4.75
CA GLU A 9 -18.36 -21.87 5.18
C GLU A 9 -19.27 -21.60 3.98
N ARG A 10 -18.70 -21.06 2.90
CA ARG A 10 -19.40 -20.76 1.66
C ARG A 10 -19.94 -22.01 0.96
N ASN A 11 -19.21 -23.13 1.05
CA ASN A 11 -19.57 -24.41 0.41
C ASN A 11 -19.94 -24.26 -1.09
N GLY A 12 -19.19 -23.42 -1.81
CA GLY A 12 -19.43 -23.13 -3.23
C GLY A 12 -18.71 -24.12 -4.17
N GLN A 13 -19.13 -24.15 -5.43
CA GLN A 13 -18.47 -24.91 -6.48
C GLN A 13 -17.20 -24.19 -6.98
N PRO A 14 -16.24 -24.90 -7.61
CA PRO A 14 -15.00 -24.29 -8.11
C PRO A 14 -15.20 -23.12 -9.08
N ALA A 15 -16.30 -23.11 -9.83
CA ALA A 15 -16.63 -22.06 -10.78
C ALA A 15 -17.27 -20.82 -10.13
N ASP A 16 -17.67 -20.89 -8.86
CA ASP A 16 -18.42 -19.81 -8.23
C ASP A 16 -17.48 -18.71 -7.70
N ALA A 17 -17.87 -17.45 -7.88
CA ALA A 17 -17.09 -16.28 -7.48
C ALA A 17 -16.66 -16.30 -5.99
N VAL A 18 -15.34 -16.38 -5.71
CA VAL A 18 -14.77 -16.53 -4.33
C VAL A 18 -15.44 -15.63 -3.29
N PHE A 19 -15.69 -14.38 -3.65
CA PHE A 19 -16.51 -13.45 -2.89
C PHE A 19 -17.76 -13.09 -3.67
N ALA A 20 -18.91 -13.53 -3.15
CA ALA A 20 -20.20 -13.36 -3.78
C ALA A 20 -21.11 -12.43 -2.98
N THR A 21 -22.06 -11.81 -3.67
CA THR A 21 -23.23 -11.17 -3.08
C THR A 21 -24.15 -12.21 -2.43
N LEU A 22 -25.14 -11.76 -1.65
CA LEU A 22 -26.20 -12.64 -1.10
C LEU A 22 -26.98 -13.42 -2.18
N ARG A 23 -26.92 -12.98 -3.45
CA ARG A 23 -27.57 -13.64 -4.60
C ARG A 23 -26.63 -14.57 -5.37
N GLY A 24 -25.39 -14.77 -4.92
CA GLY A 24 -24.41 -15.65 -5.55
C GLY A 24 -23.57 -15.03 -6.68
N HIS A 25 -23.87 -13.80 -7.11
CA HIS A 25 -23.06 -13.10 -8.13
C HIS A 25 -21.77 -12.52 -7.56
N THR A 26 -20.75 -12.31 -8.40
CA THR A 26 -19.49 -11.63 -8.05
C THR A 26 -19.73 -10.29 -7.37
N LEU A 27 -18.98 -9.99 -6.31
CA LEU A 27 -18.99 -8.66 -5.70
C LEU A 27 -18.43 -7.61 -6.68
N SER A 28 -19.16 -6.52 -6.87
CA SER A 28 -18.65 -5.36 -7.60
C SER A 28 -17.67 -4.56 -6.76
N ARG A 29 -16.85 -3.71 -7.41
CA ARG A 29 -15.95 -2.75 -6.77
C ARG A 29 -16.70 -1.89 -5.74
N ASP A 30 -17.83 -1.32 -6.12
CA ASP A 30 -18.65 -0.48 -5.23
C ASP A 30 -19.24 -1.26 -4.05
N ALA A 31 -19.51 -2.56 -4.22
CA ALA A 31 -19.94 -3.40 -3.12
C ALA A 31 -18.80 -3.60 -2.11
N VAL A 32 -17.56 -3.80 -2.58
CA VAL A 32 -16.37 -3.89 -1.73
C VAL A 32 -16.13 -2.56 -1.01
N GLU A 33 -16.20 -1.42 -1.69
CA GLU A 33 -16.06 -0.10 -1.07
C GLU A 33 -17.08 0.12 0.06
N ARG A 34 -18.35 -0.21 -0.19
CA ARG A 34 -19.40 -0.10 0.84
C ARG A 34 -19.17 -1.06 2.02
N LEU A 35 -18.67 -2.26 1.78
CA LEU A 35 -18.32 -3.20 2.84
C LEU A 35 -17.18 -2.65 3.70
N VAL A 36 -16.10 -2.14 3.08
CA VAL A 36 -14.99 -1.51 3.79
C VAL A 36 -15.47 -0.32 4.62
N ALA A 37 -16.28 0.57 4.05
CA ALA A 37 -16.84 1.71 4.78
C ALA A 37 -17.70 1.28 5.99
N ARG A 38 -18.53 0.25 5.81
CA ARG A 38 -19.34 -0.33 6.90
C ARG A 38 -18.47 -0.85 8.04
N HIS A 39 -17.45 -1.63 7.73
CA HIS A 39 -16.55 -2.20 8.74
C HIS A 39 -15.65 -1.15 9.39
N ALA A 40 -15.20 -0.14 8.64
CA ALA A 40 -14.46 1.00 9.19
C ALA A 40 -15.32 1.76 10.22
N LYS A 41 -16.60 2.02 9.91
CA LYS A 41 -17.54 2.66 10.84
C LYS A 41 -17.77 1.81 12.09
N ALA A 42 -17.91 0.48 11.95
CA ALA A 42 -18.03 -0.42 13.10
C ALA A 42 -16.77 -0.41 13.98
N ALA A 43 -15.59 -0.40 13.37
CA ALA A 43 -14.30 -0.41 14.06
C ALA A 43 -14.05 0.87 14.87
N GLN A 44 -14.68 2.00 14.54
CA GLN A 44 -14.58 3.25 15.31
C GLN A 44 -14.97 3.09 16.78
N ARG A 45 -15.84 2.12 17.11
CA ARG A 45 -16.23 1.81 18.49
C ARG A 45 -15.05 1.35 19.34
N ALA A 46 -14.15 0.55 18.75
CA ALA A 46 -12.95 0.06 19.42
C ALA A 46 -11.73 0.96 19.18
N CYS A 47 -11.72 1.70 18.06
CA CYS A 47 -10.63 2.59 17.69
C CYS A 47 -11.17 3.96 17.25
N PRO A 48 -11.45 4.88 18.20
CA PRO A 48 -12.04 6.18 17.88
C PRO A 48 -11.22 7.04 16.91
N SER A 49 -9.91 6.80 16.83
CA SER A 49 -9.02 7.52 15.89
C SER A 49 -9.39 7.28 14.42
N LEU A 50 -10.06 6.17 14.09
CA LEU A 50 -10.56 5.88 12.75
C LEU A 50 -11.69 6.82 12.31
N ALA A 51 -12.38 7.49 13.23
CA ALA A 51 -13.45 8.44 12.89
C ALA A 51 -12.94 9.64 12.07
N ARG A 52 -11.64 9.94 12.17
CA ARG A 52 -10.98 11.04 11.46
C ARG A 52 -10.21 10.58 10.21
N LYS A 53 -10.28 9.30 9.86
CA LYS A 53 -9.53 8.73 8.73
C LYS A 53 -10.47 8.32 7.61
N HIS A 54 -10.05 8.57 6.37
CA HIS A 54 -10.70 8.02 5.20
C HIS A 54 -10.16 6.60 4.94
N VAL A 55 -11.00 5.58 5.15
CA VAL A 55 -10.63 4.16 4.94
C VAL A 55 -11.34 3.65 3.70
N SER A 56 -10.56 3.31 2.66
CA SER A 56 -11.03 2.75 1.40
C SER A 56 -10.19 1.53 0.99
N PRO A 57 -10.63 0.68 0.05
CA PRO A 57 -9.82 -0.43 -0.46
C PRO A 57 -8.45 0.02 -0.96
N HIS A 58 -8.36 1.19 -1.60
CA HIS A 58 -7.10 1.74 -2.08
C HIS A 58 -6.16 2.13 -0.92
N VAL A 59 -6.69 2.74 0.15
CA VAL A 59 -5.90 3.08 1.35
C VAL A 59 -5.39 1.80 2.02
N LEU A 60 -6.22 0.77 2.15
CA LEU A 60 -5.81 -0.53 2.71
C LEU A 60 -4.68 -1.17 1.90
N ARG A 61 -4.77 -1.12 0.57
CA ARG A 61 -3.73 -1.61 -0.33
C ARG A 61 -2.42 -0.82 -0.18
N HIS A 62 -2.50 0.50 -0.10
CA HIS A 62 -1.33 1.33 0.14
C HIS A 62 -0.68 1.02 1.50
N THR A 63 -1.48 0.90 2.57
CA THR A 63 -0.96 0.48 3.88
C THR A 63 -0.24 -0.86 3.79
N ALA A 64 -0.82 -1.88 3.13
CA ALA A 64 -0.16 -3.17 2.96
C ALA A 64 1.18 -3.05 2.21
N ALA A 65 1.24 -2.22 1.16
CA ALA A 65 2.48 -1.97 0.43
C ALA A 65 3.56 -1.31 1.29
N MET A 66 3.18 -0.30 2.07
CA MET A 66 4.11 0.43 2.95
C MET A 66 4.60 -0.45 4.10
N GLU A 67 3.75 -1.33 4.66
CA GLU A 67 4.16 -2.31 5.67
C GLU A 67 5.19 -3.29 5.08
N LEU A 68 4.95 -3.83 3.88
CA LEU A 68 5.91 -4.71 3.20
C LEU A 68 7.24 -4.00 2.94
N LEU A 69 7.20 -2.75 2.50
CA LEU A 69 8.39 -1.94 2.28
C LEU A 69 9.15 -1.68 3.59
N GLY A 70 8.43 -1.37 4.67
CA GLY A 70 9.01 -1.17 6.01
C GLY A 70 9.69 -2.42 6.57
N HIS A 71 9.23 -3.61 6.16
CA HIS A 71 9.86 -4.89 6.47
C HIS A 71 10.98 -5.30 5.49
N GLY A 72 11.36 -4.42 4.56
CA GLY A 72 12.49 -4.63 3.66
C GLY A 72 12.18 -5.55 2.47
N VAL A 73 10.91 -5.78 2.16
CA VAL A 73 10.53 -6.47 0.91
C VAL A 73 10.90 -5.58 -0.27
N ASP A 74 11.56 -6.17 -1.26
CA ASP A 74 11.98 -5.45 -2.45
C ASP A 74 10.77 -4.83 -3.19
N ARG A 75 10.94 -3.62 -3.69
CA ARG A 75 9.86 -2.85 -4.34
C ARG A 75 9.35 -3.49 -5.61
N ALA A 76 10.23 -4.11 -6.40
CA ALA A 76 9.82 -4.84 -7.60
C ALA A 76 8.97 -6.06 -7.21
N VAL A 77 9.28 -6.70 -6.08
CA VAL A 77 8.47 -7.79 -5.51
C VAL A 77 7.11 -7.28 -5.02
N ILE A 78 7.05 -6.16 -4.31
CA ILE A 78 5.79 -5.55 -3.86
C ILE A 78 4.92 -5.15 -5.06
N ALA A 79 5.52 -4.51 -6.07
CA ALA A 79 4.84 -4.10 -7.29
C ALA A 79 4.29 -5.31 -8.07
N LEU A 80 5.07 -6.39 -8.16
CA LEU A 80 4.64 -7.65 -8.77
C LEU A 80 3.46 -8.27 -8.02
N TRP A 81 3.52 -8.33 -6.68
CA TRP A 81 2.48 -8.94 -5.85
C TRP A 81 1.17 -8.15 -5.83
N LEU A 82 1.26 -6.82 -5.86
CA LEU A 82 0.07 -5.98 -5.83
C LEU A 82 -0.51 -5.81 -7.25
N GLY A 83 0.29 -5.83 -8.31
CA GLY A 83 -0.18 -5.86 -9.69
C GLY A 83 -0.41 -4.49 -10.33
N HIS A 84 -0.13 -4.46 -11.65
CA HIS A 84 -0.10 -3.37 -12.63
C HIS A 84 -1.44 -2.61 -12.86
N GLU A 85 -2.09 -2.02 -11.84
CA GLU A 85 -3.35 -1.28 -12.07
C GLU A 85 -3.15 0.22 -12.38
N SER A 86 -1.95 0.78 -12.22
CA SER A 86 -1.60 2.10 -12.77
C SER A 86 -0.08 2.33 -12.75
N VAL A 87 0.51 2.69 -13.90
CA VAL A 87 1.92 3.11 -14.05
C VAL A 87 2.25 4.27 -13.10
N GLU A 88 1.28 5.14 -12.85
CA GLU A 88 1.32 6.30 -11.93
C GLU A 88 1.54 5.88 -10.47
N THR A 89 0.94 4.77 -10.01
CA THR A 89 1.13 4.29 -8.62
C THR A 89 2.43 3.50 -8.42
N THR A 90 3.01 2.96 -9.49
CA THR A 90 4.30 2.24 -9.43
C THR A 90 5.47 3.22 -9.29
N GLN A 91 5.38 4.39 -9.92
CA GLN A 91 6.36 5.48 -9.76
C GLN A 91 6.48 5.95 -8.31
N MET A 92 5.38 5.96 -7.56
CA MET A 92 5.37 6.39 -6.15
C MET A 92 6.23 5.45 -5.26
N TYR A 93 6.21 4.14 -5.51
CA TYR A 93 7.06 3.19 -4.78
C TYR A 93 8.54 3.29 -5.19
N LEU A 94 8.83 3.64 -6.44
CA LEU A 94 10.20 3.87 -6.91
C LEU A 94 10.79 5.15 -6.31
N HIS A 95 10.01 6.22 -6.20
CA HIS A 95 10.48 7.52 -5.69
C HIS A 95 10.62 7.56 -4.15
N ALA A 96 9.91 6.69 -3.42
CA ALA A 96 9.78 6.81 -1.96
C ALA A 96 11.00 6.36 -1.11
N ASP A 97 12.14 5.95 -1.66
CA ASP A 97 13.36 5.69 -0.84
C ASP A 97 14.45 6.69 -1.17
N MET A 98 14.60 7.68 -0.30
CA MET A 98 15.90 8.32 -0.16
C MET A 98 16.94 7.35 0.44
N ARG A 99 16.58 6.39 1.31
CA ARG A 99 17.57 5.53 1.99
C ARG A 99 18.13 4.43 1.09
N LEU A 100 17.29 3.77 0.28
CA LEU A 100 17.76 2.79 -0.71
C LEU A 100 18.64 3.46 -1.78
N ASN A 101 18.27 4.67 -2.24
CA ASN A 101 19.11 5.48 -3.13
C ASN A 101 20.43 5.87 -2.46
N GLU A 102 20.42 6.36 -1.21
CA GLU A 102 21.63 6.64 -0.43
C GLU A 102 22.52 5.39 -0.31
N GLN A 103 21.96 4.21 -0.06
CA GLN A 103 22.70 2.95 0.03
C GLN A 103 23.27 2.49 -1.32
N ALA A 104 22.54 2.66 -2.42
CA ALA A 104 23.02 2.34 -3.76
C ALA A 104 24.17 3.28 -4.16
N LEU A 105 24.02 4.58 -3.93
CA LEU A 105 25.06 5.59 -4.12
C LEU A 105 26.31 5.28 -3.28
N ALA A 106 26.13 4.90 -2.01
CA ALA A 106 27.25 4.53 -1.14
C ALA A 106 28.07 3.34 -1.67
N ARG A 107 27.43 2.38 -2.34
CA ARG A 107 28.13 1.21 -2.93
C ARG A 107 28.89 1.53 -4.22
N THR A 108 28.50 2.59 -4.92
CA THR A 108 29.14 3.02 -6.17
C THR A 108 30.02 4.25 -5.99
N THR A 109 30.19 4.75 -4.77
CA THR A 109 31.01 5.93 -4.50
C THR A 109 32.47 5.60 -4.80
N PRO A 110 33.13 6.29 -5.76
CA PRO A 110 34.54 6.09 -6.02
C PRO A 110 35.36 6.39 -4.77
N THR A 111 36.38 5.58 -4.50
CA THR A 111 37.18 5.64 -3.26
C THR A 111 37.93 6.97 -3.06
N ASP A 112 38.00 7.80 -4.10
CA ASP A 112 38.69 9.10 -4.13
C ASP A 112 37.77 10.30 -3.85
N VAL A 113 36.50 10.09 -3.50
CA VAL A 113 35.56 11.19 -3.19
C VAL A 113 35.26 11.19 -1.69
N LYS A 114 35.50 12.32 -1.01
CA LYS A 114 35.07 12.50 0.39
C LYS A 114 33.54 12.35 0.46
N PRO A 115 32.99 11.36 1.18
CA PRO A 115 31.55 11.20 1.30
C PRO A 115 30.97 12.41 2.03
N GLY A 116 30.13 13.18 1.35
CA GLY A 116 29.41 14.33 1.93
C GLY A 116 27.92 14.09 1.79
N ARG A 117 27.18 14.14 2.90
CA ARG A 117 25.72 14.14 2.83
C ARG A 117 25.25 15.50 2.35
N TYR A 118 24.52 15.53 1.23
CA TYR A 118 23.94 16.77 0.71
C TYR A 118 23.04 17.40 1.79
N ARG A 119 23.32 18.65 2.15
CA ARG A 119 22.47 19.47 3.01
C ARG A 119 21.75 20.48 2.12
N PRO A 120 20.43 20.36 1.92
CA PRO A 120 19.68 21.34 1.15
C PRO A 120 19.74 22.71 1.84
N THR A 121 19.75 23.77 1.03
CA THR A 121 19.71 25.14 1.52
C THR A 121 18.32 25.50 2.03
N ASP A 122 18.24 26.46 2.95
CA ASP A 122 16.97 26.89 3.56
C ASP A 122 15.94 27.37 2.52
N GLN A 123 16.42 27.98 1.41
CA GLN A 123 15.56 28.39 0.30
C GLN A 123 14.92 27.20 -0.44
N LEU A 124 15.65 26.08 -0.56
CA LEU A 124 15.15 24.88 -1.22
C LEU A 124 14.18 24.11 -0.32
N LEU A 125 14.43 24.08 1.00
CA LEU A 125 13.50 23.53 1.98
C LEU A 125 12.18 24.31 2.00
N ALA A 126 12.23 25.64 2.03
CA ALA A 126 11.05 26.50 2.01
C ALA A 126 10.20 26.39 0.72
N PHE A 127 10.82 26.03 -0.40
CA PHE A 127 10.12 25.76 -1.66
C PHE A 127 9.34 24.44 -1.62
N LEU A 128 9.96 23.38 -1.09
CA LEU A 128 9.36 22.04 -1.02
C LEU A 128 8.22 21.97 0.01
N GLU A 129 8.27 22.75 1.09
CA GLU A 129 7.19 22.84 2.08
C GLU A 129 5.94 23.59 1.57
N ARG A 130 6.03 24.27 0.43
CA ARG A 130 4.92 25.01 -0.21
C ARG A 130 4.21 24.23 -1.31
N LEU A 131 4.71 23.06 -1.70
CA LEU A 131 4.07 22.13 -2.63
C LEU A 131 3.08 21.22 -1.88
#